data_AF-A0A8X6TTU6-F1
#
_entry.id   AF-A0A8X6TTU6-F1
#
_cell.length_a   1.000
_cell.length_b   1.000
_cell.length_c   1.000
_cell.angle_alpha   90.00
_cell.angle_beta   90.00
_cell.angle_gamma   90.00
#
_symmetry.space_group_name_H-M   'P 1'
#
loop_
_entity.id
_entity.type
_entity.pdbx_description
1 polymer ?
#
loop_
_entity_poly.entity_id
_entity_poly.type
_entity_poly.pdbx_seq_one_letter_code
_entity_poly.pdbx_strand_id
1 'polypeptide(L)'
;MTINAHRVLRNSSYIAEEFKEYFLFILDAKIVSTAFVLCSLNASFGGYYCFACCCVKSVFSKFVLRSEFLIMKGDYHTIFLVYDKLIEMMICADNFLAYAAFINVLGNLAGLFYTVYTVIVFSEEDYLCQIYFGGAAMCYSLWLLMIMLSASAANQAANTAKATVISIPGWFPYQSKQLKMLVRKKYKQKELSLTLWKIYVIEKSMLLSALGTLVTYGMIIGTLGTVQNSGNIVVKNTLNAPV
;
A
#
# COMPACT_ATOMS: atom_id res chain seq x y z
N MET A 1 -4.99 -16.04 17.96
CA MET A 1 -4.08 -16.68 18.95
C MET A 1 -4.09 -15.94 20.30
N THR A 2 -4.12 -14.60 20.31
CA THR A 2 -4.17 -13.72 21.50
C THR A 2 -5.42 -13.88 22.38
N ILE A 3 -6.61 -14.04 21.78
CA ILE A 3 -7.87 -14.26 22.50
C ILE A 3 -7.86 -15.62 23.22
N ASN A 4 -7.21 -16.62 22.62
CA ASN A 4 -7.00 -17.92 23.28
C ASN A 4 -6.00 -17.82 24.43
N ALA A 5 -4.95 -17.00 24.34
CA ALA A 5 -4.01 -16.80 25.45
C ALA A 5 -4.68 -16.10 26.64
N HIS A 6 -5.47 -15.06 26.39
CA HIS A 6 -6.29 -14.38 27.42
C HIS A 6 -7.28 -15.36 28.08
N ARG A 7 -7.97 -16.16 27.28
CA ARG A 7 -8.93 -17.18 27.76
C ARG A 7 -8.27 -18.30 28.55
N VAL A 8 -7.10 -18.78 28.12
CA VAL A 8 -6.34 -19.86 28.78
C VAL A 8 -5.73 -19.38 30.10
N LEU A 9 -5.17 -18.16 30.14
CA LEU A 9 -4.64 -17.58 31.38
C LEU A 9 -5.74 -17.28 32.40
N ARG A 10 -6.90 -16.79 31.93
CA ARG A 10 -8.07 -16.52 32.78
C ARG A 10 -8.63 -17.82 33.40
N ASN A 11 -8.76 -18.88 32.60
CA ASN A 11 -9.36 -20.16 33.02
C ASN A 11 -8.38 -21.15 33.69
N SER A 12 -7.10 -20.82 33.81
CA SER A 12 -6.12 -21.71 34.47
C SER A 12 -6.36 -21.78 35.98
N SER A 13 -6.69 -22.94 36.52
CA SER A 13 -6.88 -23.14 37.97
C SER A 13 -5.57 -23.25 38.76
N TYR A 14 -4.43 -23.36 38.07
CA TYR A 14 -3.11 -23.60 38.67
C TYR A 14 -2.34 -22.33 39.06
N ILE A 15 -2.81 -21.15 38.68
CA ILE A 15 -2.12 -19.87 38.91
C ILE A 15 -2.93 -19.06 39.93
N ALA A 16 -2.28 -18.57 40.99
CA ALA A 16 -2.91 -17.69 41.97
C ALA A 16 -3.41 -16.39 41.31
N GLU A 17 -4.59 -15.89 41.73
CA GLU A 17 -5.28 -14.77 41.06
C GLU A 17 -4.42 -13.51 40.95
N GLU A 18 -3.62 -13.19 41.98
CA GLU A 18 -2.70 -12.04 41.98
C GLU A 18 -1.67 -12.11 40.84
N PHE A 19 -1.20 -13.31 40.51
CA PHE A 19 -0.26 -13.51 39.40
C PHE A 19 -0.98 -13.46 38.03
N LYS A 20 -2.25 -13.86 37.96
CA LYS A 20 -3.03 -13.77 36.70
C LYS A 20 -3.20 -12.33 36.25
N GLU A 21 -3.56 -11.43 37.16
CA GLU A 21 -3.69 -10.00 36.85
C GLU A 21 -2.36 -9.42 36.35
N TYR A 22 -1.25 -9.77 37.00
CA TYR A 22 0.08 -9.34 36.58
C TYR A 22 0.47 -9.86 35.19
N PHE A 23 0.18 -11.14 34.88
CA PHE A 23 0.44 -11.71 33.56
C PHE A 23 -0.43 -11.09 32.47
N LEU A 24 -1.71 -10.82 32.76
CA LEU A 24 -2.62 -10.13 31.84
C LEU A 24 -2.13 -8.71 31.55
N PHE A 25 -1.72 -7.97 32.59
CA PHE A 25 -1.15 -6.63 32.44
C PHE A 25 0.12 -6.62 31.57
N ILE A 26 1.05 -7.56 31.78
CA ILE A 26 2.26 -7.69 30.94
C ILE A 26 1.88 -8.00 29.49
N LEU A 27 0.93 -8.89 29.27
CA LEU A 27 0.48 -9.26 27.93
C LEU A 27 -0.13 -8.05 27.21
N ASP A 28 -0.99 -7.30 27.88
CA ASP A 28 -1.64 -6.11 27.33
C ASP A 28 -0.61 -5.00 27.07
N ALA A 29 0.32 -4.75 27.99
CA ALA A 29 1.40 -3.79 27.81
C ALA A 29 2.29 -4.14 26.60
N LYS A 30 2.63 -5.42 26.43
CA LYS A 30 3.38 -5.89 25.25
C LYS A 30 2.61 -5.68 23.96
N ILE A 31 1.29 -5.93 23.95
CA ILE A 31 0.44 -5.73 22.77
C ILE A 31 0.40 -4.25 22.40
N VAL A 32 0.12 -3.37 23.38
CA VAL A 32 0.05 -1.92 23.17
C VAL A 32 1.40 -1.39 22.67
N SER A 33 2.50 -1.81 23.28
CA SER A 33 3.85 -1.42 22.85
C SER A 33 4.15 -1.87 21.42
N THR A 34 3.83 -3.11 21.07
CA THR A 34 4.05 -3.65 19.72
C THR A 34 3.22 -2.90 18.68
N ALA A 35 1.94 -2.65 18.97
CA ALA A 35 1.06 -1.89 18.09
C ALA A 35 1.57 -0.46 17.89
N PHE A 36 2.02 0.20 18.97
CA PHE A 36 2.56 1.55 18.91
C PHE A 36 3.83 1.65 18.06
N VAL A 37 4.76 0.71 18.21
CA VAL A 37 5.99 0.65 17.40
C VAL A 37 5.65 0.43 15.93
N LEU A 38 4.73 -0.49 15.63
CA LEU A 38 4.32 -0.79 14.25
C LEU A 38 3.66 0.43 13.60
N CYS A 39 2.77 1.11 14.32
CA CYS A 39 2.13 2.33 13.85
C CYS A 39 3.14 3.45 13.58
N SER A 40 4.12 3.62 14.48
CA SER A 40 5.17 4.62 14.34
C SER A 40 6.04 4.36 13.12
N LEU A 41 6.48 3.11 12.91
CA LEU A 41 7.26 2.72 11.74
C LEU A 41 6.49 2.94 10.43
N ASN A 42 5.21 2.56 10.39
CA ASN A 42 4.37 2.76 9.21
C ASN A 42 4.12 4.23 8.90
N ALA A 43 3.88 5.06 9.94
CA ALA A 43 3.70 6.49 9.78
C ALA A 43 4.99 7.17 9.30
N SER A 44 6.14 6.85 9.89
CA SER A 44 7.44 7.39 9.48
C SER A 44 7.80 7.00 8.06
N PHE A 45 7.64 5.72 7.71
CA PHE A 45 7.91 5.26 6.36
C PHE A 45 6.94 5.86 5.34
N GLY A 46 5.63 5.86 5.63
CA GLY A 46 4.61 6.42 4.75
C GLY A 46 4.84 7.90 4.48
N GLY A 47 5.22 8.67 5.52
CA GLY A 47 5.62 10.07 5.38
C GLY A 47 6.87 10.25 4.52
N TYR A 48 7.92 9.47 4.77
CA TYR A 48 9.16 9.53 3.98
C TYR A 48 8.94 9.16 2.51
N TYR A 49 8.18 8.10 2.26
CA TYR A 49 7.83 7.65 0.91
C TYR A 49 7.03 8.72 0.16
N CYS A 50 6.01 9.31 0.81
CA CYS A 50 5.23 10.39 0.23
C CYS A 50 6.09 11.62 -0.09
N PHE A 51 7.02 11.98 0.81
CA PHE A 51 7.97 13.06 0.58
C PHE A 51 8.86 12.78 -0.64
N ALA A 52 9.44 11.58 -0.74
CA ALA A 52 10.27 11.19 -1.88
C ALA A 52 9.48 11.25 -3.20
N CYS A 53 8.26 10.72 -3.23
CA CYS A 53 7.38 10.80 -4.40
C CYS A 53 7.02 12.25 -4.76
N CYS A 54 6.74 13.12 -3.78
CA CYS A 54 6.51 14.54 -3.99
C CYS A 54 7.74 15.26 -4.55
N CYS A 55 8.94 14.94 -4.08
CA CYS A 55 10.19 15.46 -4.62
C CYS A 55 10.35 15.06 -6.09
N VAL A 56 10.19 13.77 -6.42
CA VAL A 56 10.24 13.26 -7.80
C VAL A 56 9.22 14.00 -8.69
N LYS A 57 7.97 14.10 -8.25
CA LYS A 57 6.91 14.84 -8.96
C LYS A 57 7.29 16.30 -9.20
N SER A 58 7.80 16.99 -8.18
CA SER A 58 8.18 18.41 -8.28
C SER A 58 9.32 18.63 -9.28
N VAL A 59 10.32 17.76 -9.25
CA VAL A 59 11.46 17.80 -10.17
C VAL A 59 11.01 17.57 -11.61
N PHE A 60 10.19 16.55 -11.87
CA PHE A 60 9.66 16.29 -13.22
C PHE A 60 8.75 17.42 -13.71
N SER A 61 7.88 17.97 -12.86
CA SER A 61 7.02 19.11 -13.24
C SER A 61 7.83 20.36 -13.59
N LYS A 62 8.86 20.68 -12.79
CA LYS A 62 9.79 21.78 -13.10
C LYS A 62 10.55 21.54 -14.39
N PHE A 63 10.96 20.30 -14.65
CA PHE A 63 11.61 19.95 -15.91
C PHE A 63 10.68 20.18 -17.11
N VAL A 64 9.41 19.76 -17.05
CA VAL A 64 8.45 20.01 -18.14
C VAL A 64 8.32 21.51 -18.42
N LEU A 65 8.05 22.31 -17.38
CA LEU A 65 7.93 23.77 -17.52
C LEU A 65 9.18 24.41 -18.14
N ARG A 66 10.36 24.01 -17.67
CA ARG A 66 11.63 24.58 -18.15
C ARG A 66 12.04 24.06 -19.53
N SER A 67 11.59 22.85 -19.89
CA SER A 67 11.86 22.25 -21.20
C SER A 67 11.15 23.02 -22.32
N GLU A 68 9.94 23.53 -22.10
CA GLU A 68 9.24 24.38 -23.08
C GLU A 68 10.03 25.65 -23.42
N PHE A 69 10.59 26.32 -22.40
CA PHE A 69 11.45 27.49 -22.60
C PHE A 69 12.78 27.14 -23.30
N LEU A 70 13.39 26.00 -22.96
CA LEU A 70 14.65 25.57 -23.57
C LEU A 70 14.49 25.11 -25.03
N ILE A 71 13.32 24.57 -25.39
CA ILE A 71 12.96 24.25 -26.78
C ILE A 71 12.96 25.53 -27.62
N MET A 72 12.39 26.63 -27.11
CA MET A 72 12.45 27.94 -27.78
C MET A 72 13.88 28.45 -27.99
N LYS A 73 14.81 28.09 -27.10
CA LYS A 73 16.21 28.51 -27.15
C LYS A 73 17.11 27.61 -27.99
N GLY A 74 16.60 26.48 -28.49
CA GLY A 74 17.32 25.55 -29.36
C GLY A 74 18.39 24.69 -28.67
N ASP A 75 18.47 24.67 -27.34
CA ASP A 75 19.49 23.92 -26.57
C ASP A 75 18.99 22.52 -26.18
N TYR A 76 18.89 21.65 -27.18
CA TYR A 76 18.34 20.30 -27.03
C TYR A 76 19.29 19.32 -26.33
N HIS A 77 20.60 19.53 -26.45
CA HIS A 77 21.60 18.67 -25.81
C HIS A 77 21.46 18.76 -24.28
N THR A 78 21.28 19.96 -23.75
CA THR A 78 21.06 20.19 -22.33
C THR A 78 19.77 19.54 -21.83
N ILE A 79 18.68 19.56 -22.64
CA ILE A 79 17.42 18.90 -22.27
C ILE A 79 17.60 17.40 -22.13
N PHE A 80 18.25 16.72 -23.09
CA PHE A 80 18.48 15.28 -23.03
C PHE A 80 19.42 14.89 -21.87
N LEU A 81 20.45 15.68 -21.60
CA LEU A 81 21.39 15.43 -20.50
C LEU A 81 20.72 15.56 -19.13
N VAL A 82 19.90 16.61 -18.94
CA VAL A 82 19.11 16.77 -17.70
C VAL A 82 18.11 15.64 -17.58
N TYR A 83 17.43 15.27 -18.67
CA TYR A 83 16.45 14.18 -18.64
C TYR A 83 17.09 12.82 -18.31
N ASP A 84 18.23 12.45 -18.90
CA ASP A 84 18.92 11.20 -18.57
C ASP A 84 19.31 11.14 -17.07
N LYS A 85 19.73 12.27 -16.48
CA LYS A 85 19.96 12.37 -15.02
C LYS A 85 18.69 12.19 -14.19
N LEU A 86 17.54 12.71 -14.65
CA LEU A 86 16.25 12.52 -13.97
C LEU A 86 15.82 11.06 -13.99
N ILE A 87 16.05 10.36 -15.10
CA ILE A 87 15.79 8.92 -15.21
C ILE A 87 16.64 8.15 -14.22
N GLU A 88 17.94 8.45 -14.14
CA GLU A 88 18.86 7.78 -13.21
C GLU A 88 18.44 7.99 -11.74
N MET A 89 18.06 9.22 -11.38
CA MET A 89 17.52 9.53 -10.05
C MET A 89 16.24 8.74 -9.75
N MET A 90 15.33 8.64 -10.72
CA MET A 90 14.08 7.88 -10.56
C MET A 90 14.34 6.38 -10.39
N ILE A 91 15.27 5.81 -11.17
CA ILE A 91 15.68 4.40 -11.06
C ILE A 91 16.33 4.12 -9.70
N CYS A 92 17.17 5.05 -9.21
CA CYS A 92 17.78 4.94 -7.90
C CYS A 92 16.72 4.98 -6.78
N ALA A 93 15.78 5.92 -6.86
CA ALA A 93 14.68 6.02 -5.90
C ALA A 93 13.80 4.77 -5.91
N ASP A 94 13.49 4.23 -7.10
CA ASP A 94 12.74 2.99 -7.24
C ASP A 94 13.49 1.81 -6.59
N ASN A 95 14.75 1.56 -6.95
CA ASN A 95 15.52 0.45 -6.40
C ASN A 95 15.63 0.48 -4.86
N PHE A 96 15.72 1.68 -4.27
CA PHE A 96 15.82 1.85 -2.82
C PHE A 96 14.46 1.68 -2.12
N LEU A 97 13.40 2.28 -2.67
CA LEU A 97 12.09 2.37 -2.00
C LEU A 97 11.16 1.21 -2.34
N ALA A 98 11.34 0.56 -3.49
CA ALA A 98 10.39 -0.41 -4.03
C ALA A 98 10.17 -1.61 -3.10
N TYR A 99 11.25 -2.16 -2.52
CA TYR A 99 11.15 -3.28 -1.59
C TYR A 99 10.42 -2.89 -0.29
N ALA A 100 10.82 -1.77 0.32
CA ALA A 100 10.21 -1.32 1.56
C ALA A 100 8.75 -0.90 1.36
N ALA A 101 8.42 -0.29 0.23
CA ALA A 101 7.05 0.03 -0.15
C ALA A 101 6.20 -1.23 -0.35
N PHE A 102 6.75 -2.27 -0.98
CA PHE A 102 6.08 -3.55 -1.15
C PHE A 102 5.72 -4.20 0.19
N ILE A 103 6.71 -4.33 1.10
CA ILE A 103 6.49 -4.94 2.41
C ILE A 103 5.46 -4.13 3.22
N ASN A 104 5.52 -2.80 3.16
CA ASN A 104 4.55 -1.97 3.87
C ASN A 104 3.14 -2.12 3.30
N VAL A 105 2.96 -2.13 1.96
CA VAL A 105 1.66 -2.37 1.33
C VAL A 105 1.10 -3.74 1.72
N LEU A 106 1.93 -4.79 1.69
CA LEU A 106 1.53 -6.14 2.09
C LEU A 106 1.10 -6.19 3.57
N GLY A 107 1.88 -5.54 4.44
CA GLY A 107 1.57 -5.43 5.87
C GLY A 107 0.25 -4.71 6.13
N ASN A 108 0.00 -3.60 5.45
CA ASN A 108 -1.26 -2.86 5.59
C ASN A 108 -2.47 -3.65 5.06
N LEU A 109 -2.30 -4.40 3.96
CA LEU A 109 -3.34 -5.29 3.44
C LEU A 109 -3.69 -6.41 4.43
N ALA A 110 -2.68 -7.05 5.00
CA ALA A 110 -2.86 -8.09 6.01
C ALA A 110 -3.52 -7.54 7.29
N GLY A 111 -3.07 -6.36 7.75
CA GLY A 111 -3.66 -5.66 8.91
C GLY A 111 -5.12 -5.30 8.67
N LEU A 112 -5.44 -4.75 7.49
CA LEU A 112 -6.81 -4.42 7.10
C LEU A 112 -7.69 -5.67 7.08
N PHE A 113 -7.25 -6.76 6.45
CA PHE A 113 -7.97 -8.03 6.44
C PHE A 113 -8.23 -8.55 7.87
N TYR A 114 -7.22 -8.52 8.73
CA TYR A 114 -7.36 -8.95 10.13
C TYR A 114 -8.36 -8.10 10.91
N THR A 115 -8.31 -6.77 10.77
CA THR A 115 -9.25 -5.86 11.47
C THR A 115 -10.68 -6.08 11.01
N VAL A 116 -10.93 -6.19 9.70
CA VAL A 116 -12.27 -6.45 9.15
C VAL A 116 -12.80 -7.82 9.59
N TYR A 117 -11.96 -8.85 9.54
CA TYR A 117 -12.33 -10.18 10.03
C TYR A 117 -12.73 -10.14 11.52
N THR A 118 -11.95 -9.43 12.34
CA THR A 118 -12.22 -9.31 13.77
C THR A 118 -13.52 -8.55 14.03
N VAL A 119 -13.81 -7.48 13.27
CA VAL A 119 -15.09 -6.76 13.37
C VAL A 119 -16.26 -7.70 13.09
N ILE A 120 -16.19 -8.53 12.04
CA ILE A 120 -17.29 -9.43 11.67
C ILE A 120 -17.50 -10.50 12.75
N VAL A 121 -16.42 -11.13 13.22
CA VAL A 121 -16.51 -12.24 14.18
C VAL A 121 -16.91 -11.78 15.58
N PHE A 122 -16.46 -10.60 16.02
CA PHE A 122 -16.71 -10.08 17.37
C PHE A 122 -17.78 -8.98 17.39
N SER A 123 -18.57 -8.84 16.32
CA SER A 123 -19.56 -7.78 16.17
C SER A 123 -20.69 -7.81 17.21
N GLU A 124 -20.90 -8.95 17.89
CA GLU A 124 -22.07 -9.17 18.74
C GLU A 124 -21.82 -8.84 20.22
N GLU A 125 -20.57 -8.71 20.67
CA GLU A 125 -20.26 -8.67 22.12
C GLU A 125 -19.92 -7.26 22.66
N ASP A 126 -19.27 -6.36 21.90
CA ASP A 126 -18.78 -5.07 22.43
C ASP A 126 -18.70 -3.91 21.41
N TYR A 127 -19.49 -2.84 21.62
CA TYR A 127 -19.49 -1.62 20.79
C TYR A 127 -18.13 -0.89 20.78
N LEU A 128 -17.42 -0.88 21.91
CA LEU A 128 -16.09 -0.25 22.01
C LEU A 128 -15.04 -1.00 21.17
N CYS A 129 -15.09 -2.33 21.13
CA CYS A 129 -14.24 -3.13 20.25
C CYS A 129 -14.52 -2.81 18.77
N GLN A 130 -15.80 -2.66 18.41
CA GLN A 130 -16.19 -2.33 17.04
C GLN A 130 -15.63 -0.97 16.59
N ILE A 131 -15.73 0.07 17.42
CA ILE A 131 -15.13 1.38 17.13
C ILE A 131 -13.62 1.27 16.99
N TYR A 132 -12.96 0.56 17.90
CA TYR A 132 -11.50 0.40 17.88
C TYR A 132 -11.00 -0.28 16.59
N PHE A 133 -11.57 -1.43 16.25
CA PHE A 133 -11.16 -2.16 15.04
C PHE A 133 -11.60 -1.45 13.75
N GLY A 134 -12.75 -0.77 13.76
CA GLY A 134 -13.18 0.09 12.65
C GLY A 134 -12.21 1.25 12.41
N GLY A 135 -11.75 1.92 13.48
CA GLY A 135 -10.72 2.95 13.40
C GLY A 135 -9.39 2.41 12.87
N ALA A 136 -8.95 1.24 13.35
CA ALA A 136 -7.75 0.58 12.85
C ALA A 136 -7.85 0.25 11.34
N ALA A 137 -8.99 -0.28 10.88
CA ALA A 137 -9.23 -0.55 9.46
C ALA A 137 -9.16 0.73 8.61
N MET A 138 -9.71 1.84 9.12
CA MET A 138 -9.63 3.15 8.46
C MET A 138 -8.17 3.64 8.38
N CYS A 139 -7.38 3.50 9.44
CA CYS A 139 -5.95 3.86 9.44
C CYS A 139 -5.14 3.06 8.41
N TYR A 140 -5.29 1.73 8.36
CA TYR A 140 -4.59 0.90 7.38
C TYR A 140 -4.98 1.28 5.93
N SER A 141 -6.26 1.60 5.72
CA SER A 141 -6.76 2.08 4.42
C SER A 141 -6.12 3.41 4.01
N LEU A 142 -6.02 4.37 4.95
CA LEU A 142 -5.40 5.67 4.70
C LEU A 142 -3.91 5.55 4.38
N TRP A 143 -3.18 4.67 5.07
CA TRP A 143 -1.77 4.42 4.77
C TRP A 143 -1.56 3.77 3.41
N LEU A 144 -2.41 2.80 3.02
CA LEU A 144 -2.39 2.24 1.68
C LEU A 144 -2.64 3.31 0.62
N LEU A 145 -3.64 4.17 0.82
CA LEU A 145 -3.95 5.27 -0.10
C LEU A 145 -2.78 6.26 -0.22
N MET A 146 -2.16 6.64 0.89
CA MET A 146 -1.00 7.55 0.90
C MET A 146 0.14 7.05 0.02
N ILE A 147 0.51 5.77 0.14
CA ILE A 147 1.61 5.16 -0.63
C ILE A 147 1.22 5.06 -2.10
N MET A 148 0.04 4.53 -2.41
CA MET A 148 -0.38 4.29 -3.78
C MET A 148 -0.64 5.60 -4.56
N LEU A 149 -1.25 6.60 -3.93
CA LEU A 149 -1.56 7.89 -4.57
C LEU A 149 -0.29 8.71 -4.85
N SER A 150 0.63 8.75 -3.89
CA SER A 150 1.89 9.49 -4.05
C SER A 150 2.76 8.89 -5.17
N ALA A 151 2.89 7.56 -5.19
CA ALA A 151 3.55 6.83 -6.27
C ALA A 151 2.89 7.05 -7.65
N SER A 152 1.55 6.94 -7.71
CA SER A 152 0.80 7.17 -8.96
C SER A 152 0.98 8.60 -9.48
N ALA A 153 0.99 9.60 -8.60
CA ALA A 153 1.20 10.99 -8.98
C ALA A 153 2.62 11.26 -9.50
N ALA A 154 3.65 10.64 -8.90
CA ALA A 154 5.02 10.69 -9.39
C ALA A 154 5.15 10.01 -10.76
N ASN A 155 4.52 8.85 -10.94
CA ASN A 155 4.48 8.12 -12.22
C ASN A 155 3.81 8.94 -13.32
N GLN A 156 2.71 9.61 -13.02
CA GLN A 156 2.04 10.48 -13.98
C GLN A 156 2.95 11.64 -14.41
N ALA A 157 3.64 12.29 -13.49
CA ALA A 157 4.57 13.39 -13.79
C ALA A 157 5.76 12.92 -14.65
N ALA A 158 6.32 11.74 -14.34
CA ALA A 158 7.39 11.13 -15.13
C ALA A 158 6.92 10.79 -16.56
N ASN A 159 5.70 10.26 -16.71
CA ASN A 159 5.09 10.00 -18.01
C ASN A 159 4.82 11.27 -18.82
N THR A 160 4.36 12.35 -18.19
CA THR A 160 4.21 13.65 -18.85
C THR A 160 5.56 14.17 -19.34
N ALA A 161 6.60 14.12 -18.50
CA ALA A 161 7.95 14.52 -18.91
C ALA A 161 8.50 13.67 -20.06
N LYS A 162 8.25 12.36 -20.03
CA LYS A 162 8.57 11.44 -21.12
C LYS A 162 7.85 11.83 -22.42
N ALA A 163 6.56 12.15 -22.35
CA ALA A 163 5.79 12.57 -23.51
C ALA A 163 6.35 13.87 -24.12
N THR A 164 6.73 14.84 -23.28
CA THR A 164 7.40 16.07 -23.73
C THR A 164 8.73 15.78 -24.42
N VAL A 165 9.58 14.91 -23.86
CA VAL A 165 10.88 14.57 -24.49
C VAL A 165 10.69 13.80 -25.80
N ILE A 166 9.67 12.94 -25.91
CA ILE A 166 9.34 12.21 -27.15
C ILE A 166 8.73 13.14 -28.21
N SER A 167 8.12 14.27 -27.83
CA SER A 167 7.55 15.22 -28.78
C SER A 167 8.57 16.25 -29.30
N ILE A 168 9.65 16.53 -28.57
CA ILE A 168 10.76 17.41 -29.01
C ILE A 168 11.25 17.11 -30.43
N PRO A 169 11.45 15.84 -30.84
CA PRO A 169 11.88 15.54 -32.19
C PRO A 169 10.88 15.94 -33.29
N GLY A 170 9.61 16.14 -32.96
CA GLY A 170 8.60 16.69 -33.85
C GLY A 170 8.93 18.09 -34.34
N TRP A 171 9.63 18.88 -33.53
CA TRP A 171 9.94 20.29 -33.75
C TRP A 171 11.20 20.53 -34.60
N PHE A 172 11.97 19.49 -34.95
CA PHE A 172 13.11 19.64 -35.85
C PHE A 172 12.66 19.95 -37.29
N PRO A 173 13.08 21.10 -37.88
CA PRO A 173 13.02 21.31 -39.30
C PRO A 173 14.12 20.45 -39.96
N TYR A 174 13.66 19.47 -40.73
CA TYR A 174 14.39 18.84 -41.83
C TYR A 174 15.57 17.87 -41.56
N GLN A 175 16.40 18.00 -40.51
CA GLN A 175 17.73 17.34 -40.57
C GLN A 175 17.95 15.94 -39.96
N SER A 176 16.98 15.23 -39.37
CA SER A 176 17.32 13.89 -38.86
C SER A 176 16.15 12.94 -38.59
N LYS A 177 15.55 12.37 -39.65
CA LYS A 177 14.66 11.19 -39.51
C LYS A 177 15.28 10.08 -38.64
N GLN A 178 16.61 9.89 -38.75
CA GLN A 178 17.36 8.92 -37.94
C GLN A 178 17.46 9.30 -36.46
N LEU A 179 17.71 10.57 -36.13
CA LEU A 179 17.77 11.03 -34.73
C LEU A 179 16.37 11.02 -34.10
N LYS A 180 15.32 11.40 -34.85
CA LYS A 180 13.91 11.26 -34.43
C LYS A 180 13.61 9.79 -34.09
N MET A 181 14.03 8.85 -34.92
CA MET A 181 13.86 7.41 -34.65
C MET A 181 14.70 6.92 -33.47
N LEU A 182 15.96 7.35 -33.33
CA LEU A 182 16.84 6.95 -32.22
C LEU A 182 16.33 7.44 -30.87
N VAL A 183 15.93 8.71 -30.77
CA VAL A 183 15.35 9.30 -29.55
C VAL A 183 14.05 8.60 -29.21
N ARG A 184 13.16 8.41 -30.19
CA ARG A 184 11.91 7.70 -29.98
C ARG A 184 12.15 6.24 -29.58
N LYS A 185 13.14 5.55 -30.15
CA LYS A 185 13.46 4.16 -29.78
C LYS A 185 14.07 4.08 -28.38
N LYS A 186 15.04 4.93 -28.04
CA LYS A 186 15.73 4.98 -26.75
C LYS A 186 14.78 5.29 -25.59
N TYR A 187 13.90 6.28 -25.76
CA TYR A 187 13.03 6.74 -24.67
C TYR A 187 11.64 6.10 -24.66
N LYS A 188 11.10 5.63 -25.79
CA LYS A 188 9.82 4.88 -25.79
C LYS A 188 9.96 3.56 -25.04
N GLN A 189 11.11 2.89 -25.15
CA GLN A 189 11.39 1.61 -24.47
C GLN A 189 11.78 1.75 -22.99
N LYS A 190 12.27 2.91 -22.53
CA LYS A 190 12.54 3.13 -21.10
C LYS A 190 11.22 3.31 -20.35
N GLU A 191 10.80 2.29 -19.63
CA GLU A 191 9.68 2.40 -18.68
C GLU A 191 10.11 3.32 -17.52
N LEU A 192 9.35 4.39 -17.32
CA LEU A 192 9.57 5.37 -16.26
C LEU A 192 8.39 5.27 -15.29
N SER A 193 8.44 4.24 -14.48
CA SER A 193 7.45 4.00 -13.44
C SER A 193 8.16 3.57 -12.17
N LEU A 194 7.75 4.18 -11.05
CA LEU A 194 7.94 3.60 -9.74
C LEU A 194 7.12 2.32 -9.69
N THR A 195 7.79 1.23 -9.40
CA THR A 195 7.24 -0.11 -9.33
C THR A 195 7.20 -0.57 -7.88
N LEU A 196 6.19 -1.35 -7.53
CA LEU A 196 6.22 -2.16 -6.33
C LEU A 196 7.12 -3.36 -6.66
N TRP A 197 8.39 -3.25 -6.23
CA TRP A 197 9.44 -4.27 -6.35
C TRP A 197 9.58 -4.88 -7.77
N LYS A 198 9.62 -4.07 -8.85
CA LYS A 198 9.75 -4.52 -10.26
C LYS A 198 8.69 -5.52 -10.76
N ILE A 199 7.76 -5.97 -9.91
CA ILE A 199 6.74 -6.96 -10.23
C ILE A 199 5.43 -6.26 -10.64
N TYR A 200 5.13 -5.08 -10.06
CA TYR A 200 3.94 -4.32 -10.40
C TYR A 200 4.24 -2.84 -10.64
N VAL A 201 3.77 -2.30 -11.77
CA VAL A 201 3.70 -0.85 -11.98
C VAL A 201 2.64 -0.30 -11.03
N ILE A 202 2.99 0.72 -10.23
CA ILE A 202 2.03 1.33 -9.31
C ILE A 202 1.03 2.17 -10.12
N GLU A 203 -0.09 1.55 -10.47
CA GLU A 203 -1.24 2.15 -11.15
C GLU A 203 -2.50 2.06 -10.27
N LYS A 204 -3.48 2.94 -10.53
CA LYS A 204 -4.78 2.95 -9.85
C LYS A 204 -5.51 1.58 -9.95
N SER A 205 -5.21 0.81 -10.98
CA SER A 205 -5.74 -0.54 -11.24
C SER A 205 -5.32 -1.56 -10.18
N MET A 206 -4.11 -1.47 -9.64
CA MET A 206 -3.63 -2.35 -8.57
C MET A 206 -4.42 -2.15 -7.27
N LEU A 207 -4.78 -0.90 -6.98
CA LEU A 207 -5.62 -0.54 -5.84
C LEU A 207 -7.02 -1.16 -5.98
N LEU A 208 -7.58 -1.12 -7.20
CA LEU A 208 -8.87 -1.71 -7.52
C LEU A 208 -8.86 -3.25 -7.37
N SER A 209 -7.78 -3.90 -7.81
CA SER A 209 -7.60 -5.36 -7.68
C SER A 209 -7.41 -5.80 -6.23
N ALA A 210 -6.63 -5.05 -5.44
CA ALA A 210 -6.44 -5.32 -4.02
C ALA A 210 -7.75 -5.13 -3.22
N LEU A 211 -8.54 -4.09 -3.54
CA LEU A 211 -9.88 -3.92 -2.95
C LEU A 211 -10.84 -5.04 -3.40
N GLY A 212 -10.81 -5.43 -4.67
CA GLY A 212 -11.64 -6.51 -5.20
C GLY A 212 -11.37 -7.84 -4.50
N THR A 213 -10.10 -8.22 -4.35
CA THR A 213 -9.70 -9.44 -3.63
C THR A 213 -10.10 -9.39 -2.15
N LEU A 214 -9.94 -8.25 -1.49
CA LEU A 214 -10.38 -8.06 -0.12
C LEU A 214 -11.90 -8.30 0.03
N VAL A 215 -12.72 -7.74 -0.87
CA VAL A 215 -14.17 -7.95 -0.88
C VAL A 215 -14.53 -9.41 -1.16
N THR A 216 -13.87 -10.05 -2.13
CA THR A 216 -14.10 -11.46 -2.46
C THR A 216 -13.80 -12.38 -1.29
N TYR A 217 -12.64 -12.23 -0.64
CA TYR A 217 -12.29 -13.03 0.53
C TYR A 217 -13.20 -12.72 1.72
N GLY A 218 -13.62 -11.47 1.91
CA GLY A 218 -14.62 -11.08 2.91
C GLY A 218 -15.96 -11.79 2.70
N MET A 219 -16.46 -11.86 1.46
CA MET A 219 -17.68 -12.61 1.14
C MET A 219 -17.54 -14.11 1.37
N ILE A 220 -16.43 -14.73 0.96
CA ILE A 220 -16.18 -16.17 1.16
C ILE A 220 -16.20 -16.52 2.65
N ILE A 221 -15.52 -15.73 3.48
CA ILE A 221 -15.48 -15.98 4.93
C ILE A 221 -16.84 -15.72 5.57
N GLY A 222 -17.51 -14.64 5.18
CA GLY A 222 -18.87 -14.34 5.65
C GLY A 222 -19.84 -15.47 5.35
N THR A 223 -19.82 -16.00 4.12
CA THR A 223 -20.69 -17.11 3.70
C THR A 223 -20.36 -18.44 4.37
N LEU A 224 -19.08 -18.79 4.51
CA LEU A 224 -18.66 -20.01 5.22
C LEU A 224 -19.05 -19.98 6.71
N GLY A 225 -18.94 -18.82 7.36
CA GLY A 225 -19.34 -18.64 8.76
C GLY A 225 -20.83 -18.94 9.00
N THR A 226 -21.71 -18.49 8.09
CA THR A 226 -23.17 -18.71 8.19
C THR A 226 -23.56 -20.18 8.04
N VAL A 227 -22.84 -20.92 7.17
CA VAL A 227 -23.06 -22.36 6.94
C VAL A 227 -22.65 -23.17 8.16
N GLN A 228 -21.52 -22.82 8.78
CA GLN A 228 -21.02 -23.52 9.97
C GLN A 228 -21.91 -23.28 11.20
N ASN A 229 -22.43 -22.06 11.37
CA ASN A 229 -23.37 -21.74 12.45
C ASN A 229 -24.73 -22.46 12.25
N SER A 230 -25.23 -22.53 11.03
CA SER A 230 -26.46 -23.28 10.72
C SER A 230 -26.31 -24.79 10.97
N GLY A 231 -25.15 -25.38 10.65
CA GLY A 231 -24.86 -26.79 10.93
C GLY A 231 -24.89 -27.11 12.42
N ASN A 232 -24.31 -26.24 13.26
CA ASN A 232 -24.30 -26.43 14.72
C ASN A 232 -25.68 -26.29 15.36
N ILE A 233 -26.56 -25.44 14.81
CA ILE A 233 -27.95 -25.28 15.28
C ILE A 233 -28.78 -26.52 14.94
N VAL A 234 -28.63 -27.08 13.74
CA VAL A 234 -29.35 -28.30 13.32
C VAL A 234 -28.92 -29.53 14.14
N VAL A 235 -27.62 -29.65 14.46
CA VAL A 235 -27.10 -30.74 15.30
C VAL A 235 -27.56 -30.60 16.77
N LYS A 236 -27.62 -29.38 17.30
CA LYS A 236 -28.16 -29.14 18.66
C LYS A 236 -29.66 -29.46 18.76
N ASN A 237 -30.43 -29.15 17.72
CA ASN A 237 -31.87 -29.42 17.72
C ASN A 237 -32.21 -30.90 17.53
N THR A 238 -31.33 -31.68 16.91
CA THR A 238 -31.50 -33.14 16.77
C THR A 238 -31.07 -33.91 18.02
N LEU A 239 -30.16 -33.37 18.84
CA LEU A 239 -29.73 -33.98 20.11
C LEU A 239 -30.70 -33.72 21.28
N ASN A 240 -31.51 -32.66 21.20
CA ASN A 240 -32.43 -32.22 22.25
C ASN A 240 -33.90 -32.60 21.97
N ALA A 241 -34.19 -33.43 20.98
CA ALA A 241 -35.54 -33.92 20.73
C ALA A 241 -35.96 -34.87 21.87
N PRO A 242 -37.05 -34.59 22.61
CA PRO A 242 -37.57 -35.55 23.58
C PRO A 242 -38.11 -36.77 22.83
N VAL A 243 -37.64 -37.95 23.21
CA VAL A 243 -38.23 -39.25 22.85
C VAL A 243 -39.52 -39.45 23.63
#